data_AF-A0A367KXY1-F1
#
_entry.id   AF-A0A367KXY1-F1
#
_cell.length_a   1.000
_cell.length_b   1.000
_cell.length_c   1.000
_cell.angle_alpha   90.00
_cell.angle_beta   90.00
_cell.angle_gamma   90.00
#
_symmetry.space_group_name_H-M   'P 1'
#
loop_
_entity.id
_entity.type
_entity.pdbx_description
1 polymer ?
#
loop_
_entity_poly.entity_id
_entity_poly.type
_entity_poly.pdbx_seq_one_letter_code
_entity_poly.pdbx_strand_id
1 'polypeptide(L)'
;MTQSFSEIFKQLKQPISFTTCCSLFLNFQHSKSQESRLVILYILYSHYASLPLEQNPFLDFFLNLLENGTTIERHCIDCILEGSLSQISHSTPQQLCAEGFSIKKEQRDPHKIDLLKSKVTRLIDDPTVIILNDTIVELLSKTVTNRTLTLSEHEALSKERLSDYPLEDYVQPNQLPSLIEFNQFLAFDILSLLLKSDQKPRYLQAILDTNVTSQSIETIHHILVHQKMNLSQDFIHYYISNSIRSCEQLEGLKRDKQVKQVARFIQSLLEEKVIVMTEYFIEIQAFCISFMRIK
;
A
#
# COMPACT_ATOMS: atom_id res chain seq x y z
N MET A 1 -11.36 43.30 -9.55
CA MET A 1 -12.23 42.12 -9.77
C MET A 1 -13.44 42.28 -8.87
N THR A 2 -14.61 42.58 -9.43
CA THR A 2 -15.86 42.79 -8.68
C THR A 2 -16.66 41.50 -8.42
N GLN A 3 -16.19 40.36 -8.92
CA GLN A 3 -16.85 39.05 -8.78
C GLN A 3 -16.37 38.31 -7.52
N SER A 4 -17.27 37.54 -6.91
CA SER A 4 -16.96 36.67 -5.77
C SER A 4 -16.18 35.42 -6.19
N PHE A 5 -15.49 34.78 -5.25
CA PHE A 5 -14.76 33.52 -5.52
C PHE A 5 -15.66 32.43 -6.10
N SER A 6 -16.88 32.29 -5.57
CA SER A 6 -17.85 31.31 -6.06
C SER A 6 -18.31 31.56 -7.51
N GLU A 7 -18.45 32.83 -7.91
CA GLU A 7 -18.82 33.20 -9.28
C GLU A 7 -17.67 32.98 -10.26
N ILE A 8 -16.44 33.34 -9.86
CA ILE A 8 -15.23 33.09 -10.65
C ILE A 8 -15.06 31.58 -10.89
N PHE A 9 -15.27 30.77 -9.85
CA PHE A 9 -15.21 29.31 -9.97
C PHE A 9 -16.30 28.73 -10.87
N LYS A 10 -17.54 29.25 -10.78
CA LYS A 10 -18.65 28.80 -11.66
C LYS A 10 -18.46 29.21 -13.12
N GLN A 11 -17.76 30.30 -13.41
CA GLN A 11 -17.46 30.75 -14.77
C GLN A 11 -16.40 29.88 -15.46
N LEU A 12 -15.55 29.19 -14.68
CA LEU A 12 -14.65 28.18 -15.21
C LEU A 12 -15.48 26.95 -15.63
N LYS A 13 -15.71 26.80 -16.95
CA LYS A 13 -16.41 25.64 -17.52
C LYS A 13 -15.68 24.34 -17.14
N GLN A 14 -16.38 23.48 -16.40
CA GLN A 14 -15.93 22.13 -16.04
C GLN A 14 -15.89 21.18 -17.26
N PRO A 15 -15.02 20.16 -17.28
CA PRO A 15 -14.08 19.78 -16.22
C PRO A 15 -12.71 20.47 -16.36
N ILE A 16 -12.22 21.04 -15.26
CA ILE A 16 -10.83 21.50 -15.14
C ILE A 16 -9.96 20.24 -14.98
N SER A 17 -8.98 20.02 -15.87
CA SER A 17 -8.06 18.89 -15.75
C SER A 17 -6.94 19.18 -14.74
N PHE A 18 -6.30 18.13 -14.23
CA PHE A 18 -5.10 18.26 -13.40
C PHE A 18 -4.03 19.14 -14.07
N THR A 19 -3.84 19.02 -15.39
CA THR A 19 -2.91 19.84 -16.18
C THR A 19 -3.24 21.34 -16.10
N THR A 20 -4.53 21.69 -16.09
CA THR A 20 -4.98 23.08 -15.90
C THR A 20 -4.68 23.57 -14.49
N CYS A 21 -4.88 22.72 -13.47
CA CYS A 21 -4.51 23.04 -12.08
C CYS A 21 -3.00 23.26 -11.93
N CYS A 22 -2.15 22.42 -12.54
CA CYS A 22 -0.70 22.62 -12.56
C CYS A 22 -0.31 23.94 -13.25
N SER A 23 -0.99 24.29 -14.35
CA SER A 23 -0.77 25.56 -15.03
C SER A 23 -1.16 26.76 -14.16
N LEU A 24 -2.25 26.66 -13.39
CA LEU A 24 -2.64 27.67 -12.40
C LEU A 24 -1.62 27.78 -11.27
N PHE A 25 -1.11 26.64 -10.77
CA PHE A 25 -0.04 26.61 -9.77
C PHE A 25 1.25 27.29 -10.28
N LEU A 26 1.68 27.02 -11.51
CA LEU A 26 2.81 27.72 -12.12
C LEU A 26 2.54 29.22 -12.22
N ASN A 27 1.33 29.63 -12.61
CA ASN A 27 0.94 31.04 -12.65
C ASN A 27 0.93 31.69 -11.25
N PHE A 28 0.64 30.94 -10.19
CA PHE A 28 0.71 31.44 -8.81
C PHE A 28 2.14 31.87 -8.45
N GLN A 29 3.15 31.08 -8.84
CA GLN A 29 4.55 31.39 -8.57
C GLN A 29 5.03 32.65 -9.30
N HIS A 30 4.49 32.92 -10.49
CA HIS A 30 4.87 34.08 -11.31
C HIS A 30 4.00 35.32 -11.05
N SER A 31 2.85 35.17 -10.39
CA SER A 31 1.92 36.27 -10.12
C SER A 31 2.42 37.17 -8.99
N LYS A 32 2.43 38.49 -9.24
CA LYS A 32 2.71 39.53 -8.24
C LYS A 32 1.46 40.11 -7.59
N SER A 33 0.29 39.91 -8.20
CA SER A 33 -0.99 40.40 -7.66
C SER A 33 -1.52 39.42 -6.62
N GLN A 34 -1.80 39.96 -5.43
CA GLN A 34 -2.33 39.20 -4.31
C GLN A 34 -3.73 38.67 -4.61
N GLU A 35 -4.55 39.44 -5.30
CA GLU A 35 -5.90 39.04 -5.70
C GLU A 35 -5.88 37.82 -6.62
N SER A 36 -5.01 37.82 -7.64
CA SER A 36 -4.85 36.69 -8.54
C SER A 36 -4.35 35.45 -7.82
N ARG A 37 -3.45 35.61 -6.85
CA ARG A 37 -2.92 34.51 -6.03
C ARG A 37 -4.01 33.88 -5.17
N LEU A 38 -4.86 34.68 -4.53
CA LEU A 38 -6.00 34.19 -3.75
C LEU A 38 -7.03 33.47 -4.63
N VAL A 39 -7.30 33.99 -5.84
CA VAL A 39 -8.20 33.32 -6.79
C VAL A 39 -7.66 31.95 -7.18
N ILE A 40 -6.36 31.86 -7.46
CA ILE A 40 -5.72 30.58 -7.78
C ILE A 40 -5.81 29.60 -6.59
N LEU A 41 -5.51 30.05 -5.37
CA LEU A 41 -5.63 29.22 -4.17
C LEU A 41 -7.04 28.66 -3.98
N TYR A 42 -8.04 29.53 -4.14
CA TYR A 42 -9.44 29.13 -4.04
C TYR A 42 -9.80 28.08 -5.10
N ILE A 43 -9.39 28.27 -6.36
CA ILE A 43 -9.66 27.32 -7.44
C ILE A 43 -8.96 25.98 -7.18
N LEU A 44 -7.68 26.01 -6.81
CA LEU A 44 -6.90 24.80 -6.53
C LEU A 44 -7.52 23.97 -5.41
N TYR A 45 -7.97 24.61 -4.33
CA TYR A 45 -8.64 23.87 -3.25
C TYR A 45 -10.06 23.41 -3.64
N SER A 46 -10.90 24.32 -4.15
CA SER A 46 -12.30 24.02 -4.45
C SER A 46 -12.48 22.91 -5.50
N HIS A 47 -11.54 22.75 -6.42
CA HIS A 47 -11.55 21.65 -7.38
C HIS A 47 -11.39 20.26 -6.71
N TYR A 48 -10.64 20.17 -5.62
CA TYR A 48 -10.41 18.92 -4.87
C TYR A 48 -11.15 18.88 -3.53
N ALA A 49 -12.12 19.77 -3.31
CA ALA A 49 -12.83 19.87 -2.03
C ALA A 49 -13.67 18.62 -1.70
N SER A 50 -13.94 17.75 -2.67
CA SER A 50 -14.61 16.46 -2.45
C SER A 50 -13.69 15.36 -1.91
N LEU A 51 -12.37 15.54 -1.98
CA LEU A 51 -11.39 14.58 -1.48
C LEU A 51 -11.03 14.89 -0.01
N PRO A 52 -10.64 13.88 0.77
CA PRO A 52 -9.93 14.10 2.03
C PRO A 52 -8.74 15.04 1.82
N LEU A 53 -8.50 15.93 2.78
CA LEU A 53 -7.46 16.95 2.65
C LEU A 53 -6.07 16.33 2.42
N GLU A 54 -5.80 15.18 3.02
CA GLU A 54 -4.57 14.39 2.87
C GLU A 54 -4.31 13.93 1.43
N GLN A 55 -5.35 13.80 0.63
CA GLN A 55 -5.28 13.33 -0.76
C GLN A 55 -5.27 14.49 -1.76
N ASN A 56 -5.24 15.74 -1.27
CA ASN A 56 -5.16 16.90 -2.15
C ASN A 56 -3.74 16.99 -2.74
N PRO A 57 -3.58 16.97 -4.08
CA PRO A 57 -2.27 16.98 -4.72
C PRO A 57 -1.48 18.28 -4.50
N PHE A 58 -2.14 19.34 -4.04
CA PHE A 58 -1.53 20.64 -3.73
C PHE A 58 -1.39 20.88 -2.23
N LEU A 59 -1.58 19.85 -1.38
CA LEU A 59 -1.52 19.99 0.08
C LEU A 59 -0.18 20.54 0.56
N ASP A 60 0.95 20.05 0.02
CA ASP A 60 2.28 20.56 0.40
C ASP A 60 2.44 22.03 0.12
N PHE A 61 1.99 22.46 -1.06
CA PHE A 61 2.02 23.85 -1.43
C PHE A 61 1.21 24.72 -0.45
N PHE A 62 0.04 24.25 0.00
CA PHE A 62 -0.73 24.92 1.03
C PHE A 62 0.01 24.96 2.37
N LEU A 63 0.66 23.86 2.78
CA LEU A 63 1.44 23.80 4.01
C LEU A 63 2.68 24.71 3.97
N ASN A 64 3.36 24.80 2.82
CA ASN A 64 4.47 25.71 2.61
C ASN A 64 4.02 27.18 2.72
N LEU A 65 2.83 27.50 2.19
CA LEU A 65 2.24 28.84 2.34
C LEU A 65 1.86 29.18 3.78
N LEU A 66 1.65 28.21 4.68
CA LEU A 66 1.47 28.48 6.11
C LEU A 66 2.72 29.07 6.76
N GLU A 67 3.90 28.74 6.23
CA GLU A 67 5.20 29.21 6.72
C GLU A 67 5.67 30.47 6.00
N ASN A 68 5.56 30.46 4.67
CA ASN A 68 6.19 31.45 3.80
C ASN A 68 5.21 32.44 3.15
N GLY A 69 3.90 32.24 3.32
CA GLY A 69 2.86 33.06 2.69
C GLY A 69 2.59 34.40 3.39
N THR A 70 1.89 35.28 2.68
CA THR A 70 1.35 36.53 3.22
C THR A 70 0.31 36.26 4.32
N THR A 71 -0.01 37.28 5.12
CA THR A 71 -1.00 37.16 6.20
C THR A 71 -2.37 36.66 5.71
N ILE A 72 -2.79 37.11 4.53
CA ILE A 72 -4.10 36.75 3.95
C ILE A 72 -4.06 35.35 3.33
N GLU A 73 -2.95 34.96 2.69
CA GLU A 73 -2.79 33.59 2.17
C GLU A 73 -2.79 32.56 3.29
N ARG A 74 -2.03 32.82 4.37
CA ARG A 74 -2.01 31.96 5.55
C ARG A 74 -3.40 31.77 6.13
N HIS A 75 -4.19 32.85 6.17
CA HIS A 75 -5.56 32.79 6.63
C HIS A 75 -6.45 31.94 5.70
N CYS A 76 -6.32 32.09 4.37
CA CYS A 76 -7.05 31.22 3.45
C CYS A 76 -6.68 29.74 3.64
N ILE A 77 -5.42 29.43 3.94
CA ILE A 77 -5.03 28.06 4.27
C ILE A 77 -5.61 27.62 5.62
N ASP A 78 -5.61 28.47 6.64
CA ASP A 78 -6.25 28.17 7.94
C ASP A 78 -7.75 27.82 7.73
N CYS A 79 -8.48 28.57 6.88
CA CYS A 79 -9.87 28.22 6.49
C CYS A 79 -9.99 26.87 5.76
N ILE A 80 -8.99 26.50 4.95
CA ILE A 80 -8.92 25.21 4.25
C ILE A 80 -8.76 24.06 5.26
N LEU A 81 -7.86 24.23 6.25
CA LEU A 81 -7.56 23.21 7.26
C LEU A 81 -8.76 22.91 8.18
N GLU A 82 -9.63 23.89 8.39
CA GLU A 82 -10.82 23.82 9.22
C GLU A 82 -12.08 23.40 8.44
N GLY A 83 -12.04 23.39 7.10
CA GLY A 83 -13.21 23.16 6.26
C GLY A 83 -14.19 24.34 6.21
N SER A 84 -13.74 25.52 6.66
CA SER A 84 -14.52 26.75 6.75
C SER A 84 -14.46 27.60 5.46
N LEU A 85 -14.02 27.03 4.33
CA LEU A 85 -13.87 27.77 3.06
C LEU A 85 -15.18 28.40 2.55
N SER A 86 -16.33 27.89 2.99
CA SER A 86 -17.64 28.48 2.70
C SER A 86 -17.75 29.95 3.17
N GLN A 87 -17.04 30.31 4.24
CA GLN A 87 -17.02 31.67 4.80
C GLN A 87 -16.38 32.70 3.84
N ILE A 88 -15.40 32.28 3.04
CA ILE A 88 -14.71 33.15 2.08
C ILE A 88 -15.30 33.06 0.67
N SER A 89 -16.11 32.04 0.37
CA SER A 89 -16.68 31.79 -0.97
C SER A 89 -17.54 32.93 -1.54
N HIS A 90 -18.21 33.69 -0.67
CA HIS A 90 -19.07 34.82 -1.01
C HIS A 90 -18.33 36.16 -1.09
N SER A 91 -17.10 36.23 -0.59
CA SER A 91 -16.30 37.46 -0.60
C SER A 91 -15.63 37.67 -1.96
N THR A 92 -15.28 38.90 -2.30
CA THR A 92 -14.44 39.19 -3.47
C THR A 92 -12.95 39.16 -3.09
N PRO A 93 -12.04 38.84 -4.02
CA PRO A 93 -10.60 38.87 -3.74
C PRO A 93 -10.12 40.25 -3.24
N GLN A 94 -10.73 41.34 -3.73
CA GLN A 94 -10.40 42.70 -3.30
C GLN A 94 -10.86 43.02 -1.87
N GLN A 95 -11.99 42.45 -1.44
CA GLN A 95 -12.48 42.60 -0.07
C GLN A 95 -11.59 41.88 0.95
N LEU A 96 -11.06 40.70 0.59
CA LEU A 96 -10.10 39.99 1.44
C LEU A 96 -8.73 40.70 1.53
N CYS A 97 -8.34 41.41 0.47
CA CYS A 97 -7.09 42.19 0.44
C CYS A 97 -7.19 43.57 1.11
N ALA A 98 -8.41 44.07 1.38
CA ALA A 98 -8.60 45.41 1.94
C ALA A 98 -8.17 45.47 3.43
N GLU A 99 -7.45 46.53 3.79
CA GLU A 99 -7.04 46.80 5.17
C GLU A 99 -8.29 46.97 6.06
N GLY A 100 -8.45 46.10 7.06
CA GLY A 100 -9.58 46.14 8.01
C GLY A 100 -10.45 44.88 8.03
N PHE A 101 -10.18 43.87 7.20
CA PHE A 101 -10.86 42.58 7.31
C PHE A 101 -10.36 41.84 8.57
N SER A 102 -11.08 42.04 9.68
CA SER A 102 -10.76 41.44 10.98
C SER A 102 -11.43 40.07 11.07
N ILE A 103 -10.70 39.03 10.66
CA ILE A 103 -11.16 37.65 10.78
C ILE A 103 -10.57 37.07 12.06
N LYS A 104 -11.40 36.35 12.83
CA LYS A 104 -10.98 35.69 14.05
C LYS A 104 -9.79 34.78 13.75
N LYS A 105 -8.65 35.04 14.41
CA LYS A 105 -7.55 34.09 14.47
C LYS A 105 -7.98 32.95 15.38
N GLU A 106 -8.53 31.90 14.82
CA GLU A 106 -8.80 30.68 15.59
C GLU A 106 -7.49 29.89 15.76
N GLN A 107 -7.36 29.23 16.90
CA GLN A 107 -6.10 28.62 17.35
C GLN A 107 -5.76 27.43 16.47
N ARG A 108 -4.60 27.50 15.82
CA ARG A 108 -4.00 26.40 15.06
C ARG A 108 -3.84 25.19 15.95
N ASP A 109 -4.26 24.02 15.47
CA ASP A 109 -3.87 22.75 16.07
C ASP A 109 -2.51 22.31 15.50
N PRO A 110 -1.40 22.51 16.22
CA PRO A 110 -0.08 22.13 15.74
C PRO A 110 0.03 20.63 15.49
N HIS A 111 -0.68 19.80 16.26
CA HIS A 111 -0.63 18.35 16.14
C HIS A 111 -1.26 17.86 14.82
N LYS A 112 -2.37 18.49 14.39
CA LYS A 112 -2.99 18.20 13.10
C LYS A 112 -2.09 18.62 11.93
N ILE A 113 -1.43 19.78 12.04
CA ILE A 113 -0.49 20.27 11.01
C ILE A 113 0.73 19.36 10.93
N ASP A 114 1.31 18.93 12.06
CA ASP A 114 2.45 18.01 12.08
C ASP A 114 2.08 16.63 11.53
N LEU A 115 0.87 16.13 11.80
CA LEU A 115 0.36 14.91 11.18
C LEU A 115 0.23 15.06 9.66
N LEU A 116 -0.36 16.16 9.17
CA LEU A 116 -0.48 16.43 7.74
C LEU A 116 0.90 16.56 7.07
N LYS A 117 1.82 17.30 7.69
CA LYS A 117 3.21 17.41 7.25
C LYS A 117 3.87 16.04 7.20
N SER A 118 3.74 15.20 8.23
CA SER A 118 4.33 13.85 8.23
C SER A 118 3.80 12.97 7.08
N LYS A 119 2.54 13.14 6.68
CA LYS A 119 1.94 12.44 5.53
C LYS A 119 2.41 13.01 4.19
N VAL A 120 2.63 14.31 4.11
CA VAL A 120 3.10 15.04 2.92
C VAL A 120 4.61 14.90 2.69
N THR A 121 5.42 14.96 3.74
CA THR A 121 6.86 14.71 3.70
C THR A 121 7.14 13.28 3.22
N ARG A 122 6.29 12.30 3.59
CA ARG A 122 6.33 10.97 2.97
C ARG A 122 6.06 11.00 1.45
N LEU A 123 5.21 11.90 0.97
CA LEU A 123 4.89 12.05 -0.45
C LEU A 123 5.95 12.80 -1.26
N ILE A 124 6.84 13.59 -0.62
CA ILE A 124 7.78 14.51 -1.29
C ILE A 124 9.24 14.08 -1.19
N ASP A 125 9.67 13.55 -0.04
CA ASP A 125 11.04 13.07 0.12
C ASP A 125 11.27 11.69 -0.51
N ASP A 126 10.21 11.08 -1.04
CA ASP A 126 10.26 9.80 -1.71
C ASP A 126 9.61 9.93 -3.11
N PRO A 127 10.41 10.07 -4.19
CA PRO A 127 9.89 10.07 -5.57
C PRO A 127 9.23 8.74 -5.96
N THR A 128 9.15 7.80 -5.03
CA THR A 128 8.56 6.46 -5.15
C THR A 128 7.23 6.29 -4.39
N VAL A 129 6.69 7.31 -3.70
CA VAL A 129 5.31 7.17 -3.16
C VAL A 129 4.32 7.28 -4.30
N ILE A 130 4.04 6.11 -4.85
CA ILE A 130 3.00 5.82 -5.82
C ILE A 130 1.71 6.44 -5.31
N ILE A 131 1.09 7.26 -6.16
CA ILE A 131 -0.35 7.54 -6.10
C ILE A 131 -1.01 6.18 -6.17
N LEU A 132 -1.34 5.64 -4.99
CA LEU A 132 -1.96 4.33 -4.85
C LEU A 132 -3.14 4.29 -5.81
N ASN A 133 -3.04 3.46 -6.84
CA ASN A 133 -4.17 3.25 -7.73
C ASN A 133 -5.25 2.59 -6.87
N ASP A 134 -6.32 3.32 -6.55
CA ASP A 134 -7.37 2.85 -5.62
C ASP A 134 -7.89 1.45 -6.00
N THR A 135 -7.87 1.14 -7.29
CA THR A 135 -8.19 -0.18 -7.84
C THR A 135 -7.20 -1.28 -7.43
N ILE A 136 -5.90 -1.00 -7.42
CA ILE A 136 -4.84 -1.92 -6.99
C ILE A 136 -4.88 -2.12 -5.48
N VAL A 137 -5.12 -1.05 -4.71
CA VAL A 137 -5.32 -1.15 -3.26
C VAL A 137 -6.56 -1.97 -2.93
N GLU A 138 -7.67 -1.75 -3.63
CA GLU A 138 -8.87 -2.56 -3.46
C GLU A 138 -8.64 -4.03 -3.84
N LEU A 139 -7.88 -4.28 -4.92
CA LEU A 139 -7.49 -5.64 -5.30
C LEU A 139 -6.66 -6.31 -4.19
N LEU A 140 -5.60 -5.65 -3.71
CA LEU A 140 -4.72 -6.14 -2.65
C LEU A 140 -5.45 -6.38 -1.32
N SER A 141 -6.36 -5.47 -0.92
CA SER A 141 -7.05 -5.54 0.37
C SER A 141 -8.29 -6.46 0.39
N LYS A 142 -9.08 -6.51 -0.69
CA LYS A 142 -10.37 -7.21 -0.69
C LYS A 142 -10.41 -8.49 -1.54
N THR A 143 -9.59 -8.61 -2.58
CA THR A 143 -9.74 -9.68 -3.57
C THR A 143 -8.69 -10.79 -3.45
N VAL A 144 -7.48 -10.44 -3.03
CA VAL A 144 -6.34 -11.37 -2.91
C VAL A 144 -6.61 -12.50 -1.90
N THR A 145 -7.47 -12.28 -0.90
CA THR A 145 -7.69 -13.22 0.22
C THR A 145 -8.90 -14.12 0.05
N ASN A 146 -9.88 -13.73 -0.77
CA ASN A 146 -11.22 -14.34 -0.75
C ASN A 146 -11.65 -14.95 -2.10
N ARG A 147 -10.88 -14.74 -3.17
CA ARG A 147 -11.14 -15.33 -4.49
C ARG A 147 -9.88 -15.47 -5.32
N THR A 148 -9.92 -16.36 -6.30
CA THR A 148 -8.93 -16.40 -7.36
C THR A 148 -9.05 -15.15 -8.24
N LEU A 149 -7.91 -14.52 -8.52
CA LEU A 149 -7.80 -13.37 -9.40
C LEU A 149 -8.04 -13.78 -10.86
N THR A 150 -8.69 -12.90 -11.61
CA THR A 150 -8.81 -13.07 -13.07
C THR A 150 -7.45 -12.80 -13.72
N LEU A 151 -7.27 -13.31 -14.95
CA LEU A 151 -6.02 -13.12 -15.70
C LEU A 151 -5.68 -11.62 -15.86
N SER A 152 -6.67 -10.79 -16.16
CA SER A 152 -6.48 -9.34 -16.30
C SER A 152 -6.05 -8.66 -15.00
N GLU A 153 -6.58 -9.10 -13.85
CA GLU A 153 -6.21 -8.57 -12.52
C GLU A 153 -4.80 -9.01 -12.12
N HIS A 154 -4.44 -10.26 -12.39
CA HIS A 154 -3.09 -10.76 -12.18
C HIS A 154 -2.08 -10.01 -13.04
N GLU A 155 -2.39 -9.76 -14.32
CA GLU A 155 -1.53 -8.95 -15.19
C GLU A 155 -1.43 -7.50 -14.73
N ALA A 156 -2.49 -6.92 -14.18
CA ALA A 156 -2.45 -5.57 -13.62
C ALA A 156 -1.51 -5.51 -12.41
N LEU A 157 -1.63 -6.45 -11.46
CA LEU A 157 -0.77 -6.52 -10.27
C LEU A 157 0.68 -6.87 -10.61
N SER A 158 0.91 -7.73 -11.61
CA SER A 158 2.26 -8.10 -12.04
C SER A 158 3.01 -6.97 -12.77
N LYS A 159 2.27 -6.04 -13.40
CA LYS A 159 2.86 -4.84 -14.04
C LYS A 159 3.21 -3.76 -13.03
N GLU A 160 2.59 -3.79 -11.85
CA GLU A 160 2.84 -2.86 -10.75
C GLU A 160 4.08 -3.28 -9.94
N ARG A 161 4.79 -2.29 -9.38
CA ARG A 161 5.91 -2.55 -8.48
C ARG A 161 5.40 -2.71 -7.06
N LEU A 162 5.08 -3.95 -6.67
CA LEU A 162 4.55 -4.26 -5.35
C LEU A 162 5.47 -3.86 -4.18
N SER A 163 6.77 -3.65 -4.42
CA SER A 163 7.73 -3.12 -3.43
C SER A 163 7.40 -1.72 -2.96
N ASP A 164 6.68 -0.96 -3.76
CA ASP A 164 6.45 0.47 -3.57
C ASP A 164 5.17 0.72 -2.74
N TYR A 165 4.45 -0.36 -2.39
CA TYR A 165 3.23 -0.34 -1.58
C TYR A 165 3.52 -0.81 -0.16
N PRO A 166 2.93 -0.20 0.90
CA PRO A 166 3.03 -0.69 2.26
C PRO A 166 2.18 -1.98 2.44
N LEU A 167 2.69 -3.11 1.96
CA LEU A 167 1.96 -4.39 1.90
C LEU A 167 1.48 -4.87 3.28
N GLU A 168 2.14 -4.47 4.36
CA GLU A 168 1.75 -4.77 5.75
C GLU A 168 0.38 -4.20 6.13
N ASP A 169 -0.01 -3.07 5.53
CA ASP A 169 -1.31 -2.46 5.80
C ASP A 169 -2.44 -3.20 5.07
N TYR A 170 -2.12 -3.91 3.98
CA TYR A 170 -3.11 -4.57 3.12
C TYR A 170 -3.23 -6.07 3.35
N VAL A 171 -2.13 -6.76 3.68
CA VAL A 171 -2.10 -8.22 3.86
C VAL A 171 -1.71 -8.54 5.30
N GLN A 172 -2.70 -8.84 6.12
CA GLN A 172 -2.48 -9.26 7.49
C GLN A 172 -1.98 -10.71 7.57
N PRO A 173 -1.23 -11.12 8.62
CA PRO A 173 -0.70 -12.48 8.74
C PRO A 173 -1.75 -13.59 8.63
N ASN A 174 -2.96 -13.37 9.15
CA ASN A 174 -4.08 -14.31 9.07
C ASN A 174 -4.66 -14.48 7.66
N GLN A 175 -4.40 -13.53 6.74
CA GLN A 175 -4.87 -13.55 5.36
C GLN A 175 -3.89 -14.24 4.42
N LEU A 176 -2.62 -14.38 4.83
CA LEU A 176 -1.56 -14.98 4.02
C LEU A 176 -1.86 -16.42 3.59
N PRO A 177 -2.40 -17.32 4.44
CA PRO A 177 -2.69 -18.68 4.01
C PRO A 177 -3.77 -18.75 2.92
N SER A 178 -4.80 -17.91 3.01
CA SER A 178 -5.84 -17.82 1.97
C SER A 178 -5.29 -17.25 0.67
N LEU A 179 -4.39 -16.27 0.74
CA LEU A 179 -3.67 -15.75 -0.43
C LEU A 179 -2.88 -16.86 -1.14
N ILE A 180 -2.13 -17.67 -0.38
CA ILE A 180 -1.37 -18.81 -0.93
C ILE A 180 -2.30 -19.82 -1.61
N GLU A 181 -3.45 -20.12 -1.01
CA GLU A 181 -4.40 -21.10 -1.53
C GLU A 181 -5.06 -20.65 -2.84
N PHE A 182 -5.50 -19.38 -2.92
CA PHE A 182 -6.27 -18.89 -4.06
C PHE A 182 -5.41 -18.25 -5.16
N ASN A 183 -4.24 -17.69 -4.83
CA ASN A 183 -3.44 -16.83 -5.70
C ASN A 183 -1.92 -17.09 -5.54
N GLN A 184 -1.49 -18.35 -5.72
CA GLN A 184 -0.10 -18.78 -5.45
C GLN A 184 0.99 -17.93 -6.13
N PHE A 185 0.80 -17.50 -7.38
CA PHE A 185 1.83 -16.77 -8.13
C PHE A 185 2.07 -15.39 -7.53
N LEU A 186 0.99 -14.69 -7.18
CA LEU A 186 1.08 -13.42 -6.47
C LEU A 186 1.68 -13.61 -5.07
N ALA A 187 1.39 -14.73 -4.42
CA ALA A 187 1.97 -15.05 -3.11
C ALA A 187 3.50 -15.18 -3.19
N PHE A 188 4.08 -15.64 -4.30
CA PHE A 188 5.55 -15.71 -4.46
C PHE A 188 6.18 -14.32 -4.36
N ASP A 189 5.59 -13.33 -5.03
CA ASP A 189 6.10 -11.97 -5.05
C ASP A 189 5.84 -11.26 -3.71
N ILE A 190 4.61 -11.31 -3.21
CA ILE A 190 4.20 -10.64 -1.97
C ILE A 190 4.95 -11.21 -0.77
N LEU A 191 5.04 -12.54 -0.64
CA LEU A 191 5.69 -13.14 0.52
C LEU A 191 7.19 -12.85 0.55
N SER A 192 7.83 -12.68 -0.61
CA SER A 192 9.22 -12.23 -0.71
C SER A 192 9.45 -10.84 -0.09
N LEU A 193 8.46 -9.97 -0.20
CA LEU A 193 8.49 -8.60 0.30
C LEU A 193 8.09 -8.57 1.79
N LEU A 194 7.04 -9.29 2.18
CA LEU A 194 6.58 -9.38 3.57
C LEU A 194 7.62 -10.04 4.50
N LEU A 195 8.42 -11.00 4.01
CA LEU A 195 9.46 -11.61 4.83
C LEU A 195 10.72 -10.73 5.00
N LYS A 196 10.80 -9.61 4.29
CA LYS A 196 11.83 -8.57 4.51
C LYS A 196 11.41 -7.54 5.55
N SER A 197 10.14 -7.51 5.96
CA SER A 197 9.66 -6.56 6.95
C SER A 197 9.87 -7.02 8.39
N ASP A 198 9.68 -6.09 9.33
CA ASP A 198 9.79 -6.33 10.77
C ASP A 198 8.74 -7.33 11.29
N GLN A 199 7.65 -7.56 10.54
CA GLN A 199 6.59 -8.50 10.87
C GLN A 199 6.86 -9.94 10.39
N LYS A 200 8.04 -10.23 9.81
CA LYS A 200 8.49 -11.57 9.38
C LYS A 200 8.06 -12.71 10.32
N PRO A 201 8.30 -12.68 11.65
CA PRO A 201 7.95 -13.81 12.53
C PRO A 201 6.45 -14.10 12.57
N ARG A 202 5.59 -13.08 12.47
CA ARG A 202 4.13 -13.25 12.48
C ARG A 202 3.64 -13.92 11.21
N TYR A 203 4.18 -13.55 10.06
CA TYR A 203 3.84 -14.19 8.78
C TYR A 203 4.33 -15.63 8.74
N LEU A 204 5.55 -15.91 9.19
CA LEU A 204 6.05 -17.28 9.29
C LEU A 204 5.18 -18.13 10.22
N GLN A 205 4.79 -17.59 11.38
CA GLN A 205 3.90 -18.29 12.31
C GLN A 205 2.54 -18.61 11.67
N ALA A 206 1.93 -17.67 10.94
CA ALA A 206 0.66 -17.91 10.26
C ALA A 206 0.73 -19.05 9.22
N ILE A 207 1.87 -19.20 8.53
CA ILE A 207 2.12 -20.33 7.63
C ILE A 207 2.21 -21.65 8.41
N LEU A 208 2.89 -21.65 9.56
CA LEU A 208 3.06 -22.85 10.39
C LEU A 208 1.77 -23.30 11.08
N ASP A 209 0.91 -22.35 11.45
CA ASP A 209 -0.37 -22.60 12.14
C ASP A 209 -1.45 -23.14 11.18
N THR A 210 -1.25 -22.99 9.86
CA THR A 210 -2.20 -23.46 8.85
C THR A 210 -1.87 -24.88 8.36
N ASN A 211 -2.89 -25.62 7.92
CA ASN A 211 -2.70 -26.92 7.30
C ASN A 211 -1.85 -26.82 6.02
N VAL A 212 -0.93 -27.77 5.84
CA VAL A 212 -0.04 -27.79 4.67
C VAL A 212 -0.83 -28.19 3.43
N THR A 213 -0.95 -27.26 2.49
CA THR A 213 -1.55 -27.48 1.17
C THR A 213 -0.47 -27.66 0.10
N SER A 214 -0.85 -28.19 -1.06
CA SER A 214 0.03 -28.32 -2.23
C SER A 214 0.64 -26.97 -2.63
N GLN A 215 -0.18 -25.92 -2.64
CA GLN A 215 0.21 -24.54 -2.97
C GLN A 215 1.18 -23.97 -1.93
N SER A 216 0.99 -24.30 -0.65
CA SER A 216 1.91 -23.86 0.42
C SER A 216 3.30 -24.47 0.26
N ILE A 217 3.40 -25.75 -0.10
CA ILE A 217 4.69 -26.41 -0.33
C ILE A 217 5.42 -25.76 -1.49
N GLU A 218 4.72 -25.51 -2.61
CA GLU A 218 5.31 -24.84 -3.78
C GLU A 218 5.75 -23.42 -3.47
N THR A 219 4.97 -22.67 -2.67
CA THR A 219 5.31 -21.31 -2.26
C THR A 219 6.56 -21.27 -1.40
N ILE A 220 6.64 -22.13 -0.38
CA ILE A 220 7.83 -22.22 0.48
C ILE A 220 9.04 -22.72 -0.29
N HIS A 221 8.86 -23.70 -1.19
CA HIS A 221 9.91 -24.17 -2.08
C HIS A 221 10.46 -23.06 -2.97
N HIS A 222 9.59 -22.27 -3.61
CA HIS A 222 9.99 -21.15 -4.45
C HIS A 222 10.80 -20.12 -3.67
N ILE A 223 10.39 -19.80 -2.46
CA ILE A 223 11.08 -18.82 -1.62
C ILE A 223 12.46 -19.29 -1.18
N LEU A 224 12.57 -20.55 -0.76
CA LEU A 224 13.83 -21.13 -0.29
C LEU A 224 14.81 -21.35 -1.44
N VAL A 225 14.34 -21.86 -2.58
CA VAL A 225 15.20 -22.29 -3.69
C VAL A 225 15.36 -21.22 -4.77
N HIS A 226 14.26 -20.65 -5.29
CA HIS A 226 14.33 -19.68 -6.39
C HIS A 226 14.73 -18.28 -5.91
N GLN A 227 14.12 -17.80 -4.83
CA GLN A 227 14.44 -16.47 -4.28
C GLN A 227 15.62 -16.50 -3.29
N LYS A 228 16.07 -17.70 -2.89
CA LYS A 228 17.21 -17.90 -1.97
C LYS A 228 17.09 -17.11 -0.67
N MET A 229 15.87 -17.03 -0.12
CA MET A 229 15.66 -16.33 1.13
C MET A 229 16.17 -17.14 2.32
N ASN A 230 16.97 -16.49 3.16
CA ASN A 230 17.49 -17.09 4.40
C ASN A 230 16.38 -17.12 5.47
N LEU A 231 15.74 -18.28 5.62
CA LEU A 231 14.86 -18.60 6.73
C LEU A 231 15.62 -19.35 7.82
N SER A 232 15.15 -19.28 9.07
CA SER A 232 15.78 -20.00 10.18
C SER A 232 15.64 -21.51 9.96
N GLN A 233 16.67 -22.27 10.36
CA GLN A 233 16.60 -23.73 10.29
C GLN A 233 15.42 -24.27 11.12
N ASP A 234 15.13 -23.68 12.28
CA ASP A 234 13.97 -24.05 13.11
C ASP A 234 12.64 -24.00 12.35
N PHE A 235 12.43 -22.95 11.53
CA PHE A 235 11.23 -22.84 10.70
C PHE A 235 11.19 -23.95 9.64
N ILE A 236 12.31 -24.20 8.97
CA ILE A 236 12.41 -25.21 7.91
C ILE A 236 12.15 -26.61 8.50
N HIS A 237 12.79 -26.94 9.63
CA HIS A 237 12.57 -28.19 10.36
C HIS A 237 11.09 -28.38 10.69
N TYR A 238 10.47 -27.39 11.34
CA TYR A 238 9.07 -27.48 11.75
C TYR A 238 8.12 -27.60 10.55
N TYR A 239 8.39 -26.86 9.47
CA TYR A 239 7.58 -26.93 8.26
C TYR A 239 7.69 -28.29 7.55
N ILE A 240 8.89 -28.90 7.49
CA ILE A 240 9.09 -30.25 6.94
C ILE A 240 8.34 -31.28 7.80
N SER A 241 8.46 -31.23 9.13
CA SER A 241 7.73 -32.12 10.03
C SER A 241 6.21 -31.98 9.87
N ASN A 242 5.70 -30.75 9.76
CA ASN A 242 4.28 -30.50 9.49
C ASN A 242 3.85 -31.04 8.12
N SER A 243 4.70 -30.91 7.09
CA SER A 243 4.42 -31.41 5.74
C SER A 243 4.34 -32.94 5.71
N ILE A 244 5.24 -33.63 6.42
CA ILE A 244 5.21 -35.08 6.58
C ILE A 244 3.94 -35.53 7.33
N ARG A 245 3.62 -34.88 8.45
CA ARG A 245 2.41 -35.17 9.23
C ARG A 245 1.14 -34.94 8.42
N SER A 246 1.12 -33.91 7.58
CA SER A 246 -0.01 -33.63 6.68
C SER A 246 -0.29 -34.77 5.69
N CYS A 247 0.74 -35.54 5.29
CA CYS A 247 0.54 -36.72 4.44
C CYS A 247 -0.19 -37.86 5.16
N GLU A 248 -0.05 -37.97 6.48
CA GLU A 248 -0.71 -39.03 7.28
C GLU A 248 -2.21 -38.78 7.45
N GLN A 249 -2.62 -37.51 7.40
CA GLN A 249 -4.03 -37.08 7.55
C GLN A 249 -4.85 -37.23 6.26
N LEU A 250 -4.20 -37.44 5.11
CA LEU A 250 -4.86 -37.60 3.82
C LEU A 250 -5.04 -39.08 3.48
N GLU A 251 -6.06 -39.40 2.69
CA GLU A 251 -6.33 -40.77 2.23
C GLU A 251 -6.36 -40.89 0.69
N GLY A 252 -6.05 -42.09 0.21
CA GLY A 252 -6.13 -42.46 -1.21
C GLY A 252 -5.23 -41.64 -2.14
N LEU A 253 -5.73 -41.32 -3.34
CA LEU A 253 -4.95 -40.64 -4.39
C LEU A 253 -4.44 -39.24 -3.99
N LYS A 254 -5.13 -38.56 -3.05
CA LYS A 254 -4.68 -37.25 -2.56
C LYS A 254 -3.43 -37.38 -1.70
N ARG A 255 -3.37 -38.43 -0.86
CA ARG A 255 -2.17 -38.79 -0.08
C ARG A 255 -0.99 -39.07 -1.00
N ASP A 256 -1.17 -39.92 -2.01
CA ASP A 256 -0.06 -40.30 -2.91
C ASP A 256 0.52 -39.09 -3.66
N LYS A 257 -0.34 -38.16 -4.09
CA LYS A 257 0.08 -36.90 -4.71
C LYS A 257 0.87 -36.02 -3.73
N GLN A 258 0.35 -35.83 -2.52
CA GLN A 258 1.02 -35.03 -1.48
C GLN A 258 2.37 -35.63 -1.10
N VAL A 259 2.45 -36.94 -0.91
CA VAL A 259 3.70 -37.63 -0.58
C VAL A 259 4.73 -37.45 -1.69
N LYS A 260 4.34 -37.63 -2.96
CA LYS A 260 5.23 -37.38 -4.11
C LYS A 260 5.67 -35.91 -4.19
N GLN A 261 4.85 -34.97 -3.73
CA GLN A 261 5.21 -33.56 -3.69
C GLN A 261 6.17 -33.23 -2.54
N VAL A 262 5.89 -33.72 -1.33
CA VAL A 262 6.77 -33.59 -0.15
C VAL A 262 8.12 -34.24 -0.40
N ALA A 263 8.16 -35.42 -1.03
CA ALA A 263 9.40 -36.08 -1.40
C ALA A 263 10.25 -35.23 -2.37
N ARG A 264 9.63 -34.68 -3.42
CA ARG A 264 10.30 -33.77 -4.37
C ARG A 264 10.78 -32.48 -3.70
N PHE A 265 9.97 -31.94 -2.78
CA PHE A 265 10.33 -30.77 -2.00
C PHE A 265 11.58 -31.02 -1.16
N ILE A 266 11.60 -32.07 -0.33
CA ILE A 266 12.75 -32.44 0.50
C ILE A 266 13.98 -32.74 -0.37
N GLN A 267 13.80 -33.49 -1.45
CA GLN A 267 14.89 -33.79 -2.38
C GLN A 267 15.51 -32.52 -2.95
N SER A 268 14.70 -31.57 -3.41
CA SER A 268 15.20 -30.31 -3.95
C SER A 268 15.92 -29.46 -2.89
N LEU A 269 15.45 -29.44 -1.64
CA LEU A 269 16.14 -28.75 -0.55
C LEU A 269 17.52 -29.37 -0.24
N LEU A 270 17.67 -30.68 -0.36
CA LEU A 270 18.96 -31.37 -0.21
C LEU A 270 19.91 -31.08 -1.38
N GLU A 271 19.40 -31.12 -2.61
CA GLU A 271 20.18 -30.84 -3.83
C GLU A 271 20.74 -29.41 -3.83
N GLU A 272 19.91 -28.44 -3.44
CA GLU A 272 20.28 -27.02 -3.33
C GLU A 272 21.01 -26.67 -2.02
N LYS A 273 21.26 -27.68 -1.16
CA LYS A 273 21.96 -27.53 0.13
C LYS A 273 21.30 -26.54 1.09
N VAL A 274 19.98 -26.38 1.01
CA VAL A 274 19.20 -25.62 1.99
C VAL A 274 19.13 -26.37 3.32
N ILE A 275 19.08 -27.70 3.25
CA ILE A 275 19.13 -28.61 4.38
C ILE A 275 20.26 -29.64 4.19
N VAL A 276 20.80 -30.17 5.30
CA VAL A 276 21.90 -31.16 5.26
C VAL A 276 21.38 -32.54 5.64
N MET A 277 21.76 -33.55 4.85
CA MET A 277 21.30 -34.93 5.05
C MET A 277 21.62 -35.49 6.45
N THR A 278 22.72 -35.07 7.07
CA THR A 278 23.09 -35.52 8.43
C THR A 278 22.09 -35.13 9.51
N GLU A 279 21.41 -34.00 9.34
CA GLU A 279 20.46 -33.47 10.33
C GLU A 279 19.04 -34.02 10.15
N TYR A 280 18.68 -34.42 8.93
CA TYR A 280 17.33 -34.88 8.57
C TYR A 280 17.24 -36.38 8.29
N PHE A 281 18.30 -37.14 8.58
CA PHE A 281 18.39 -38.57 8.24
C PHE A 281 17.26 -39.41 8.85
N ILE A 282 16.94 -39.17 10.12
CA ILE A 282 15.96 -39.97 10.85
C ILE A 282 14.55 -39.70 10.30
N GLU A 283 14.19 -38.43 10.10
CA GLU A 283 12.91 -37.99 9.57
C GLU A 283 12.69 -38.48 8.14
N ILE A 284 13.71 -38.36 7.28
CA ILE A 284 13.64 -38.81 5.89
C ILE A 284 13.55 -40.33 5.81
N GLN A 285 14.31 -41.06 6.63
CA GLN A 285 14.23 -42.50 6.71
C GLN A 285 12.83 -42.96 7.17
N ALA A 286 12.32 -42.36 8.24
CA ALA A 286 10.98 -42.65 8.75
C ALA A 286 9.91 -42.36 7.69
N PHE A 287 10.00 -41.21 7.01
CA PHE A 287 9.13 -40.86 5.90
C PHE A 287 9.17 -41.90 4.77
N CYS A 288 10.36 -42.23 4.28
CA CYS A 288 10.51 -43.24 3.23
C CYS A 288 9.89 -44.58 3.64
N ILE A 289 10.13 -45.07 4.86
CA ILE A 289 9.55 -46.32 5.38
C ILE A 289 8.02 -46.25 5.43
N SER A 290 7.46 -45.16 5.98
CA SER A 290 6.02 -44.96 6.13
C SER A 290 5.28 -44.91 4.79
N PHE A 291 5.96 -44.50 3.72
CA PHE A 291 5.35 -44.32 2.40
C PHE A 291 5.99 -45.19 1.28
N MET A 292 6.84 -46.17 1.62
CA MET A 292 7.49 -47.11 0.68
C MET A 292 6.52 -47.88 -0.23
N ARG A 293 5.24 -47.99 0.15
CA ARG A 293 4.22 -48.74 -0.61
C ARG A 293 3.64 -47.99 -1.81
N ILE A 294 4.04 -46.75 -2.05
CA ILE A 294 3.56 -45.96 -3.18
C ILE A 294 4.23 -46.47 -4.46
N LYS A 295 3.45 -47.11 -5.33
CA LYS A 295 3.85 -47.50 -6.69
C LYS A 295 3.50 -46.42 -7.72
#